data_AF-A0A846A972-F1
#
_entry.id   AF-A0A846A972-F1
#
_cell.length_a   1.000
_cell.length_b   1.000
_cell.length_c   1.000
_cell.angle_alpha   90.00
_cell.angle_beta   90.00
_cell.angle_gamma   90.00
#
_symmetry.space_group_name_H-M   'P 1'
#
loop_
_entity.id
_entity.type
_entity.pdbx_description
1 polymer ?
#
loop_
_entity_poly.entity_id
_entity_poly.type
_entity_poly.pdbx_seq_one_letter_code
_entity_poly.pdbx_strand_id
1 'polypeptide(L)'
;MTDYQKGHYALQIFEIGESPRNLKIWIFASIAWILFGLFFAWHHPIARWVVGCWAAGVVSLVAANSIFKSLLFRLSGFLALTHVVFWPPALYMLLTERPFLASDVTPYSIWSGGVTAIILFSYIFDIPYSFVYLRHVFSRK
;
A
#
# COMPACT_ATOMS: atom_id res chain seq x y z
N MET A 1 -25.83 -15.91 -6.26
CA MET A 1 -25.22 -14.84 -5.44
C MET A 1 -24.71 -15.51 -4.18
N THR A 2 -23.42 -15.83 -4.08
CA THR A 2 -22.86 -16.36 -2.83
C THR A 2 -22.82 -15.23 -1.81
N ASP A 3 -23.50 -15.43 -0.69
CA ASP A 3 -23.62 -14.48 0.41
C ASP A 3 -22.26 -13.86 0.77
N TYR A 4 -22.22 -12.54 0.82
CA TYR A 4 -21.12 -11.78 1.37
C TYR A 4 -21.08 -12.03 2.89
N GLN A 5 -20.28 -13.00 3.34
CA GLN A 5 -20.09 -13.25 4.77
C GLN A 5 -19.10 -12.24 5.33
N LYS A 6 -19.53 -11.29 6.17
CA LYS A 6 -18.64 -10.35 6.88
C LYS A 6 -17.57 -11.10 7.70
N GLY A 7 -16.32 -10.66 7.68
CA GLY A 7 -15.21 -11.33 8.37
C GLY A 7 -13.83 -10.72 8.13
N HIS A 8 -12.77 -11.41 8.60
CA HIS A 8 -11.37 -10.95 8.53
C HIS A 8 -10.53 -11.71 7.48
N TYR A 9 -11.18 -12.27 6.46
CA TYR A 9 -10.49 -13.02 5.41
C TYR A 9 -9.86 -12.08 4.37
N ALA A 10 -8.91 -12.59 3.58
CA ALA A 10 -8.13 -11.89 2.53
C ALA A 10 -8.91 -10.98 1.56
N LEU A 11 -10.24 -11.10 1.52
CA LEU A 11 -11.15 -10.31 0.69
C LEU A 11 -11.79 -9.14 1.47
N GLN A 12 -11.81 -9.15 2.80
CA GLN A 12 -12.64 -8.30 3.66
C GLN A 12 -11.88 -7.45 4.70
N ILE A 13 -10.54 -7.53 4.74
CA ILE A 13 -9.70 -6.92 5.80
C ILE A 13 -9.78 -5.38 5.83
N PHE A 14 -10.21 -4.75 4.72
CA PHE A 14 -10.36 -3.29 4.62
C PHE A 14 -11.82 -2.81 4.61
N GLU A 15 -12.76 -3.54 5.24
CA GLU A 15 -13.89 -2.86 5.87
C GLU A 15 -13.35 -2.07 7.07
N ILE A 16 -12.79 -0.87 6.83
CA ILE A 16 -12.09 -0.05 7.85
C ILE A 16 -12.95 0.16 9.12
N GLY A 17 -14.28 0.10 9.01
CA GLY A 17 -15.21 0.11 10.13
C GLY A 17 -15.07 -1.09 11.09
N GLU A 18 -14.87 -2.29 10.54
CA GLU A 18 -14.88 -3.58 11.26
C GLU A 18 -13.47 -4.14 11.52
N SER A 19 -12.41 -3.53 10.96
CA SER A 19 -11.02 -3.97 11.17
C SER A 19 -10.59 -3.90 12.66
N PRO A 20 -9.70 -4.78 13.13
CA PRO A 20 -9.14 -4.70 14.48
C PRO A 20 -8.44 -3.36 14.74
N ARG A 21 -8.54 -2.83 15.98
CA ARG A 21 -7.98 -1.52 16.36
C ARG A 21 -6.50 -1.36 15.98
N ASN A 22 -5.69 -2.40 16.23
CA ASN A 22 -4.26 -2.38 15.94
C ASN A 22 -3.97 -2.22 14.45
N LEU A 23 -4.77 -2.85 13.59
CA LEU A 23 -4.64 -2.72 12.14
C LEU A 23 -5.00 -1.31 11.68
N LYS A 24 -6.06 -0.70 12.24
CA LYS A 24 -6.42 0.70 11.92
C LYS A 24 -5.27 1.64 12.29
N ILE A 25 -4.71 1.49 13.49
CA ILE A 25 -3.57 2.29 13.95
C ILE A 25 -2.38 2.12 12.99
N TRP A 26 -2.06 0.88 12.61
CA TRP A 26 -0.98 0.61 11.65
C TRP A 26 -1.20 1.29 10.30
N ILE A 27 -2.42 1.21 9.74
CA ILE A 27 -2.76 1.85 8.46
C ILE A 27 -2.63 3.37 8.56
N PHE A 28 -3.21 3.99 9.59
CA PHE A 28 -3.13 5.44 9.78
C PHE A 28 -1.69 5.92 9.99
N ALA A 29 -0.90 5.18 10.79
CA ALA A 29 0.51 5.47 10.98
C ALA A 29 1.29 5.36 9.66
N SER A 30 1.03 4.32 8.86
CA SER A 30 1.67 4.11 7.55
C SER A 30 1.34 5.24 6.58
N ILE A 31 0.08 5.65 6.49
CA ILE A 31 -0.36 6.77 5.64
C ILE A 31 0.31 8.07 6.09
N ALA A 32 0.30 8.37 7.39
CA ALA A 32 0.94 9.56 7.92
C ALA A 32 2.45 9.58 7.61
N TRP A 33 3.12 8.44 7.74
CA TRP A 33 4.55 8.32 7.46
C TRP A 33 4.88 8.50 5.97
N ILE A 34 4.05 7.96 5.08
CA ILE A 34 4.19 8.17 3.63
C ILE A 34 3.93 9.65 3.28
N LEU A 35 2.89 10.27 3.85
CA LEU A 35 2.57 11.68 3.63
C LEU A 35 3.64 12.63 4.19
N PHE A 36 4.34 12.23 5.25
CA PHE A 36 5.52 12.97 5.72
C PHE A 36 6.62 13.07 4.64
N GLY A 37 6.61 12.14 3.66
CA GLY A 37 7.46 12.18 2.48
C GLY A 37 7.23 13.38 1.57
N LEU A 38 6.07 14.03 1.64
CA LEU A 38 5.77 15.24 0.85
C LEU A 38 6.72 16.39 1.17
N PHE A 39 7.16 16.52 2.44
CA PHE A 39 8.14 17.53 2.83
C PHE A 39 9.51 17.31 2.17
N PHE A 40 9.87 16.06 1.90
CA PHE A 40 11.14 15.72 1.27
C PHE A 40 11.07 15.66 -0.26
N ALA A 41 9.87 15.56 -0.84
CA ALA A 41 9.66 15.38 -2.27
C ALA A 41 10.23 16.53 -3.12
N TRP A 42 10.32 17.75 -2.57
CA TRP A 42 10.89 18.89 -3.30
C TRP A 42 12.40 18.74 -3.57
N HIS A 43 13.14 18.17 -2.61
CA HIS A 43 14.59 18.13 -2.64
C HIS A 43 15.16 16.73 -2.92
N HIS A 44 14.41 15.67 -2.63
CA HIS A 44 14.90 14.30 -2.73
C HIS A 44 14.16 13.51 -3.83
N PRO A 45 14.87 13.00 -4.86
CA PRO A 45 14.24 12.24 -5.95
C PRO A 45 13.56 10.96 -5.46
N ILE A 46 14.14 10.26 -4.49
CA ILE A 46 13.55 9.03 -3.92
C ILE A 46 12.22 9.35 -3.22
N ALA A 47 12.10 10.51 -2.56
CA ALA A 47 10.84 10.91 -1.95
C ALA A 47 9.74 11.16 -3.00
N ARG A 48 10.09 11.71 -4.17
CA ARG A 48 9.16 11.84 -5.30
C ARG A 48 8.70 10.48 -5.82
N TRP A 49 9.59 9.50 -5.87
CA TRP A 49 9.21 8.12 -6.24
C TRP A 49 8.24 7.51 -5.24
N VAL A 50 8.52 7.58 -3.94
CA VAL A 50 7.63 7.06 -2.88
C VAL A 50 6.25 7.71 -2.96
N VAL A 51 6.20 9.04 -2.98
CA VAL A 51 4.93 9.79 -3.04
C VAL A 51 4.20 9.52 -4.36
N GLY A 52 4.93 9.49 -5.49
CA GLY A 52 4.37 9.24 -6.81
C GLY A 52 3.76 7.85 -6.94
N CYS A 53 4.45 6.83 -6.44
CA CYS A 53 3.96 5.46 -6.37
C CYS A 53 2.70 5.34 -5.50
N TRP A 54 2.69 6.00 -4.34
CA TRP A 54 1.51 6.05 -3.49
C TRP A 54 0.33 6.75 -4.18
N ALA A 55 0.57 7.92 -4.79
CA ALA A 55 -0.45 8.67 -5.52
C ALA A 55 -1.00 7.89 -6.71
N ALA A 56 -0.15 7.20 -7.47
CA ALA A 56 -0.56 6.34 -8.57
C ALA A 56 -1.48 5.20 -8.09
N GLY A 57 -1.14 4.57 -6.95
CA GLY A 57 -2.00 3.58 -6.31
C GLY A 57 -3.37 4.14 -5.93
N VAL A 58 -3.41 5.31 -5.28
CA VAL A 58 -4.66 5.99 -4.91
C VAL A 58 -5.51 6.33 -6.14
N VAL A 59 -4.91 6.89 -7.19
CA VAL A 59 -5.60 7.21 -8.45
C VAL A 59 -6.17 5.95 -9.09
N SER A 60 -5.40 4.84 -9.13
CA SER A 60 -5.86 3.56 -9.63
C SER A 60 -7.09 3.04 -8.87
N LEU A 61 -7.11 3.17 -7.54
CA LEU A 61 -8.25 2.76 -6.70
C LEU A 61 -9.50 3.60 -6.99
N VAL A 62 -9.34 4.93 -7.06
CA VAL A 62 -10.43 5.86 -7.33
C VAL A 62 -11.01 5.64 -8.73
N ALA A 63 -10.15 5.45 -9.73
CA ALA A 63 -10.54 5.18 -11.11
C ALA A 63 -11.32 3.85 -11.20
N ALA A 64 -10.79 2.77 -10.61
CA ALA A 64 -11.45 1.46 -10.63
C ALA A 64 -12.85 1.50 -9.96
N ASN A 65 -12.97 2.19 -8.82
CA ASN A 65 -14.27 2.33 -8.15
C ASN A 65 -15.27 3.13 -8.99
N SER A 66 -14.81 4.18 -9.70
CA SER A 66 -15.66 5.02 -10.55
C SER A 66 -16.15 4.29 -11.81
N ILE A 67 -15.30 3.47 -12.43
CA ILE A 67 -15.60 2.76 -13.67
C ILE A 67 -16.49 1.54 -13.40
N PHE A 68 -16.10 0.70 -12.45
CA PHE A 68 -16.72 -0.62 -12.29
C PHE A 68 -17.87 -0.66 -11.29
N LYS A 69 -18.01 0.37 -10.42
CA LYS A 69 -19.06 0.50 -9.38
C LYS A 69 -19.35 -0.80 -8.61
N SER A 70 -18.37 -1.68 -8.51
CA SER A 70 -18.53 -3.08 -8.12
C SER A 70 -17.90 -3.34 -6.77
N LEU A 71 -18.59 -4.13 -5.93
CA LEU A 71 -18.10 -4.56 -4.63
C LEU A 71 -16.76 -5.32 -4.74
N LEU A 72 -16.49 -5.97 -5.89
CA LEU A 72 -15.24 -6.68 -6.15
C LEU A 72 -14.01 -5.77 -6.10
N PHE A 73 -14.14 -4.52 -6.51
CA PHE A 73 -13.03 -3.55 -6.45
C PHE A 73 -12.93 -2.85 -5.08
N ARG A 74 -13.93 -3.04 -4.21
CA ARG A 74 -13.86 -2.64 -2.80
C ARG A 74 -13.20 -3.70 -1.92
N LEU A 75 -12.80 -4.84 -2.50
CA LEU A 75 -12.16 -5.93 -1.76
C LEU A 75 -10.71 -5.55 -1.43
N SER A 76 -10.32 -5.94 -0.22
CA SER A 76 -8.97 -5.70 0.30
C SER A 76 -7.84 -6.21 -0.59
N GLY A 77 -8.08 -7.27 -1.34
CA GLY A 77 -7.13 -7.81 -2.30
C GLY A 77 -6.85 -6.94 -3.53
N PHE A 78 -7.75 -6.02 -3.92
CA PHE A 78 -7.43 -5.05 -4.97
C PHE A 78 -6.49 -3.94 -4.47
N LEU A 79 -6.69 -3.47 -3.23
CA LEU A 79 -5.74 -2.56 -2.58
C LEU A 79 -4.35 -3.19 -2.46
N ALA A 80 -4.29 -4.43 -1.97
CA ALA A 80 -3.06 -5.21 -1.94
C ALA A 80 -2.39 -5.29 -3.32
N LEU A 81 -3.18 -5.56 -4.38
CA LEU A 81 -2.66 -5.62 -5.74
C LEU A 81 -2.07 -4.28 -6.19
N THR A 82 -2.71 -3.16 -5.86
CA THR A 82 -2.14 -1.84 -6.16
C THR A 82 -0.81 -1.60 -5.47
N HIS A 83 -0.63 -2.04 -4.23
CA HIS A 83 0.69 -1.93 -3.57
C HIS A 83 1.74 -2.79 -4.27
N VAL A 84 1.40 -4.04 -4.62
CA VAL A 84 2.32 -4.95 -5.34
C VAL A 84 2.72 -4.39 -6.70
N VAL A 85 1.83 -3.66 -7.38
CA VAL A 85 2.13 -3.07 -8.70
C VAL A 85 2.87 -1.74 -8.59
N PHE A 86 2.45 -0.85 -7.70
CA PHE A 86 2.93 0.53 -7.68
C PHE A 86 4.07 0.79 -6.70
N TRP A 87 4.24 0.02 -5.63
CA TRP A 87 5.34 0.23 -4.68
C TRP A 87 6.72 -0.30 -5.11
N PRO A 88 6.89 -1.28 -6.03
CA PRO A 88 8.21 -1.78 -6.40
C PRO A 88 9.19 -0.73 -6.94
N PRO A 89 8.80 0.24 -7.80
CA PRO A 89 9.71 1.29 -8.24
C PRO A 89 10.27 2.14 -7.10
N ALA A 90 9.43 2.49 -6.11
CA ALA A 90 9.86 3.22 -4.93
C ALA A 90 10.76 2.37 -4.03
N LEU A 91 10.39 1.10 -3.80
CA LEU A 91 11.19 0.17 -3.02
C LEU A 91 12.56 -0.07 -3.65
N TYR A 92 12.61 -0.21 -4.98
CA TYR A 92 13.85 -0.34 -5.74
C TYR A 92 14.77 0.85 -5.44
N MET A 93 14.28 2.08 -5.60
CA MET A 93 15.04 3.30 -5.32
C MET A 93 15.52 3.39 -3.85
N LEU A 94 14.68 3.00 -2.89
CA LEU A 94 15.04 2.98 -1.48
C LEU A 94 16.16 1.98 -1.19
N LEU A 95 16.12 0.79 -1.79
CA LEU A 95 17.08 -0.29 -1.55
C LEU A 95 18.39 -0.15 -2.35
N THR A 96 18.38 0.57 -3.47
CA THR A 96 19.59 0.85 -4.25
C THR A 96 20.39 2.00 -3.63
N GLU A 97 19.74 3.13 -3.36
CA GLU A 97 20.41 4.32 -2.83
C GLU A 97 20.64 4.27 -1.32
N ARG A 98 19.84 3.46 -0.61
CA ARG A 98 19.95 3.20 0.84
C ARG A 98 20.13 4.46 1.70
N PRO A 99 19.31 5.52 1.51
CA PRO A 99 19.43 6.75 2.30
C PRO A 99 19.30 6.55 3.81
N PHE A 100 18.71 5.43 4.24
CA PHE A 100 18.56 5.03 5.64
C PHE A 100 19.82 4.38 6.25
N LEU A 101 20.84 4.05 5.45
CA LEU A 101 22.15 3.58 5.91
C LEU A 101 23.24 4.65 5.77
N ALA A 102 22.85 5.90 5.48
CA ALA A 102 23.80 7.01 5.44
C ALA A 102 24.48 7.19 6.80
N SER A 103 25.75 7.59 6.79
CA SER A 103 26.55 7.80 8.00
C SER A 103 25.95 8.87 8.93
N ASP A 104 25.26 9.85 8.36
CA ASP A 104 24.62 10.93 9.09
C ASP A 104 23.13 10.64 9.34
N VAL A 105 22.73 10.65 10.61
CA VAL A 105 21.32 10.51 11.01
C VAL A 105 20.59 11.83 10.76
N THR A 106 19.93 11.91 9.61
CA THR A 106 19.09 13.04 9.20
C THR A 106 17.59 12.68 9.29
N PRO A 107 16.67 13.67 9.42
CA PRO A 107 15.24 13.40 9.36
C PRO A 107 14.82 12.63 8.09
N TYR A 108 15.49 12.89 6.97
CA TYR A 108 15.28 12.19 5.71
C TYR A 108 15.72 10.72 5.78
N SER A 109 16.88 10.42 6.39
CA SER A 109 17.35 9.04 6.58
C SER A 109 16.37 8.23 7.44
N ILE A 110 15.87 8.81 8.53
CA ILE A 110 14.87 8.19 9.43
C ILE A 110 13.56 7.94 8.68
N TRP A 111 13.06 8.95 7.97
CA TRP A 111 11.86 8.83 7.17
C TRP A 111 11.98 7.71 6.13
N SER A 112 13.09 7.68 5.39
CA SER A 112 13.33 6.69 4.34
C SER A 112 13.44 5.26 4.88
N GLY A 113 14.02 5.08 6.08
CA GLY A 113 14.08 3.80 6.77
C GLY A 113 12.69 3.34 7.21
N GLY A 114 11.90 4.24 7.79
CA GLY A 114 10.53 3.94 8.19
C GLY A 114 9.60 3.60 7.02
N VAL A 115 9.68 4.33 5.90
CA VAL A 115 8.94 3.99 4.67
C VAL A 115 9.37 2.63 4.13
N THR A 116 10.67 2.34 4.11
CA THR A 116 11.18 1.03 3.66
C THR A 116 10.60 -0.09 4.52
N ALA A 117 10.59 0.07 5.85
CA ALA A 117 10.01 -0.89 6.78
C ALA A 117 8.50 -1.07 6.55
N ILE A 118 7.75 0.02 6.33
CA ILE A 118 6.31 -0.02 6.02
C ILE A 118 6.07 -0.82 4.73
N ILE A 119 6.79 -0.52 3.65
CA ILE A 119 6.62 -1.20 2.36
C ILE A 119 6.88 -2.70 2.51
N LEU A 120 8.00 -3.07 3.13
CA LEU A 120 8.39 -4.47 3.31
C LEU A 120 7.40 -5.22 4.20
N PHE A 121 6.95 -4.60 5.31
CA PHE A 121 5.98 -5.22 6.20
C PHE A 121 4.62 -5.41 5.53
N SER A 122 4.15 -4.42 4.78
CA SER A 122 2.90 -4.53 4.01
C SER A 122 2.94 -5.66 2.99
N TYR A 123 4.08 -5.90 2.33
CA TYR A 123 4.22 -7.00 1.37
C TYR A 123 3.99 -8.39 1.95
N ILE A 124 4.21 -8.59 3.26
CA ILE A 124 3.88 -9.85 3.95
C ILE A 124 2.39 -10.18 3.79
N PHE A 125 1.53 -9.15 3.77
CA PHE A 125 0.08 -9.30 3.65
C PHE A 125 -0.38 -9.10 2.20
N ASP A 126 0.19 -8.11 1.50
CA ASP A 126 -0.29 -7.70 0.19
C ASP A 126 -0.05 -8.77 -0.88
N ILE A 127 1.09 -9.49 -0.86
CA ILE A 127 1.39 -10.50 -1.86
C ILE A 127 0.38 -11.67 -1.80
N PRO A 128 0.14 -12.33 -0.64
CA PRO A 128 -0.87 -13.38 -0.54
C PRO A 128 -2.27 -12.90 -0.91
N TYR A 129 -2.68 -11.71 -0.47
CA TYR A 129 -4.02 -11.18 -0.72
C TYR A 129 -4.24 -10.82 -2.19
N SER A 130 -3.21 -10.28 -2.85
CA SER A 130 -3.21 -10.06 -4.30
C SER A 130 -3.40 -11.36 -5.06
N PHE A 131 -2.72 -12.44 -4.63
CA PHE A 131 -2.84 -13.75 -5.27
C PHE A 131 -4.26 -14.33 -5.12
N VAL A 132 -4.83 -14.27 -3.91
CA VAL A 132 -6.22 -14.70 -3.65
C VAL A 132 -7.21 -13.89 -4.48
N TYR A 133 -7.00 -12.58 -4.59
CA TYR A 133 -7.84 -11.70 -5.41
C TYR A 133 -7.77 -12.05 -6.89
N LEU A 134 -6.57 -12.17 -7.45
CA LEU A 134 -6.39 -12.54 -8.86
C LEU A 134 -7.02 -13.90 -9.15
N ARG A 135 -6.81 -14.89 -8.29
CA ARG A 135 -7.47 -16.20 -8.41
C ARG A 135 -8.99 -16.04 -8.42
N HIS A 136 -9.56 -15.26 -7.51
CA HIS A 136 -11.01 -15.05 -7.46
C HIS A 136 -11.55 -14.36 -8.73
N VAL A 137 -10.83 -13.38 -9.27
CA VAL A 137 -11.21 -12.68 -10.51
C VAL A 137 -11.13 -13.62 -11.72
N PHE A 138 -10.07 -14.42 -11.83
CA PHE A 138 -9.86 -15.32 -12.98
C PHE A 138 -10.61 -16.65 -12.89
N SER A 139 -10.96 -17.14 -11.69
CA SER A 139 -11.75 -18.37 -11.52
C SER A 139 -13.26 -18.18 -11.70
N ARG A 140 -13.75 -16.94 -11.92
CA ARG A 140 -15.15 -16.66 -12.27
C ARG A 140 -15.41 -16.72 -13.79
N LYS A 141 -14.62 -17.50 -14.54
CA LYS A 141 -14.95 -17.89 -15.92
C LYS A 141 -15.84 -19.13 -15.91
#